data_AF-A0A957MBU7-F1
#
_entry.id   AF-A0A957MBU7-F1
#
_cell.length_a   1.000
_cell.length_b   1.000
_cell.length_c   1.000
_cell.angle_alpha   90.00
_cell.angle_beta   90.00
_cell.angle_gamma   90.00
#
_symmetry.space_group_name_H-M   'P 1'
#
loop_
_entity.id
_entity.type
_entity.pdbx_description
1 polymer ?
#
loop_
_entity_poly.entity_id
_entity_poly.type
_entity_poly.pdbx_seq_one_letter_code
_entity_poly.pdbx_strand_id
1 'polypeptide(L)'
;ATDRIKVQFYRQGYEDSALIGAAVLITETTVAPLPAFGNSALTPNWTTVTAQFTATEALSGTNQVFWVVTWAEDSSGNLVQEVTGHGLTSKPGVLISIVDVPIEAGPTVTTTTNTSATTSFSNNVGLFHLPFCIGVCANTDQAAPNPPVVSISNLGVVPLGNQRLPQYMISAEIRATNGGAEAVLVSLVEEDGIKRTIRNVDILPFVADTNSQVIRMPFTPERCNTHILLLEVRSRNAGTAVQRLTIDAECRAYLPIINLGQ
;
A
#
# COMPACT_ATOMS: atom_id res chain seq x y z
N ALA A 1 -30.91 -16.76 -6.67
CA ALA A 1 -30.67 -15.63 -5.75
C ALA A 1 -29.17 -15.51 -5.61
N THR A 2 -28.62 -14.34 -5.91
CA THR A 2 -27.18 -14.17 -6.17
C THR A 2 -26.42 -13.81 -4.91
N ASP A 3 -25.28 -14.45 -4.73
CA ASP A 3 -24.27 -14.04 -3.76
C ASP A 3 -23.92 -12.56 -3.96
N ARG A 4 -23.60 -11.88 -2.85
CA ARG A 4 -23.31 -10.45 -2.82
C ARG A 4 -22.03 -10.18 -2.06
N ILE A 5 -21.34 -9.11 -2.41
CA ILE A 5 -20.21 -8.60 -1.63
C ILE A 5 -20.68 -7.42 -0.81
N LYS A 6 -20.34 -7.43 0.47
CA LYS A 6 -20.48 -6.30 1.37
C LYS A 6 -19.13 -5.59 1.46
N VAL A 7 -19.16 -4.27 1.49
CA VAL A 7 -17.98 -3.42 1.60
C VAL A 7 -18.27 -2.32 2.61
N GLN A 8 -17.48 -2.22 3.66
CA GLN A 8 -17.51 -1.11 4.60
C GLN A 8 -16.25 -0.28 4.46
N PHE A 9 -16.42 1.04 4.40
CA PHE A 9 -15.31 2.00 4.34
C PHE A 9 -15.23 2.76 5.65
N TYR A 10 -14.02 2.88 6.18
CA TYR A 10 -13.74 3.52 7.46
C TYR A 10 -12.70 4.61 7.31
N ARG A 11 -12.76 5.58 8.22
CA ARG A 11 -11.62 6.44 8.56
C ARG A 11 -11.24 6.26 10.03
N GLN A 12 -9.99 6.54 10.35
CA GLN A 12 -9.52 6.58 11.74
C GLN A 12 -8.41 7.62 11.86
N GLY A 13 -8.31 8.26 13.03
CA GLY A 13 -7.23 9.21 13.28
C GLY A 13 -5.87 8.52 13.28
N TYR A 14 -4.81 9.24 12.92
CA TYR A 14 -3.47 8.69 12.83
C TYR A 14 -2.41 9.69 13.28
N GLU A 15 -1.64 9.35 14.32
CA GLU A 15 -0.58 10.20 14.87
C GLU A 15 0.61 9.32 15.28
N ASP A 16 1.84 9.81 15.13
CA ASP A 16 3.07 9.13 15.55
C ASP A 16 3.18 7.65 15.13
N SER A 17 2.76 7.37 13.89
CA SER A 17 2.72 6.02 13.32
C SER A 17 1.73 5.04 13.96
N ALA A 18 0.72 5.55 14.67
CA ALA A 18 -0.29 4.77 15.35
C ALA A 18 -1.71 5.25 15.02
N LEU A 19 -2.66 4.31 15.04
CA LEU A 19 -4.09 4.61 14.97
C LEU A 19 -4.54 5.24 16.30
N ILE A 20 -5.30 6.33 16.22
CA ILE A 20 -5.86 7.02 17.40
C ILE A 20 -7.39 7.12 17.31
N GLY A 21 -8.03 6.97 18.46
CA GLY A 21 -9.48 7.03 18.59
C GLY A 21 -10.22 5.86 17.91
N ALA A 22 -11.55 5.93 17.95
CA ALA A 22 -12.42 4.97 17.29
C ALA A 22 -12.47 5.23 15.78
N ALA A 23 -12.47 4.15 15.00
CA ALA A 23 -12.81 4.18 13.58
C ALA A 23 -14.25 4.67 13.40
N VAL A 24 -14.45 5.40 12.31
CA VAL A 24 -15.75 5.94 11.93
C VAL A 24 -16.15 5.33 10.59
N LEU A 25 -17.27 4.63 10.57
CA LEU A 25 -17.86 4.12 9.34
C LEU A 25 -18.26 5.29 8.45
N ILE A 26 -17.68 5.36 7.25
CA ILE A 26 -18.02 6.34 6.22
C ILE A 26 -19.29 5.87 5.51
N THR A 27 -19.28 4.63 5.03
CA THR A 27 -20.41 4.03 4.32
C THR A 27 -20.28 2.51 4.27
N GLU A 28 -21.41 1.85 4.04
CA GLU A 28 -21.50 0.44 3.69
C GLU A 28 -22.21 0.29 2.35
N THR A 29 -21.63 -0.50 1.44
CA THR A 29 -22.18 -0.78 0.12
C THR A 29 -22.34 -2.29 -0.08
N THR A 30 -23.35 -2.67 -0.85
CA THR A 30 -23.58 -4.06 -1.27
C THR A 30 -23.46 -4.13 -2.78
N VAL A 31 -22.69 -5.09 -3.28
CA VAL A 31 -22.44 -5.34 -4.69
C VAL A 31 -23.09 -6.67 -5.09
N ALA A 32 -24.02 -6.61 -6.04
CA ALA A 32 -24.60 -7.78 -6.68
C ALA A 32 -25.12 -7.42 -8.08
N PRO A 33 -25.14 -8.37 -9.04
CA PRO A 33 -24.51 -9.68 -8.96
C PRO A 33 -22.98 -9.59 -9.04
N LEU A 34 -22.29 -10.60 -8.52
CA LEU A 34 -20.85 -10.72 -8.72
C LEU A 34 -20.51 -11.00 -10.19
N PRO A 35 -19.49 -10.35 -10.78
CA PRO A 35 -18.99 -10.75 -12.09
C PRO A 35 -18.60 -12.22 -12.07
N ALA A 36 -19.11 -13.00 -13.04
CA ALA A 36 -18.70 -14.38 -13.18
C ALA A 36 -17.20 -14.45 -13.48
N PHE A 37 -16.55 -15.56 -13.11
CA PHE A 37 -15.22 -15.88 -13.62
C PHE A 37 -15.29 -15.96 -15.15
N GLY A 38 -14.79 -14.92 -15.82
CA GLY A 38 -14.74 -14.87 -17.26
C GLY A 38 -13.81 -15.95 -17.82
N ASN A 39 -14.14 -16.45 -18.99
CA ASN A 39 -13.31 -17.36 -19.79
C ASN A 39 -12.27 -16.61 -20.64
N SER A 40 -12.08 -15.31 -20.43
CA SER A 40 -11.08 -14.49 -21.12
C SER A 40 -10.50 -13.44 -20.18
N ALA A 41 -9.23 -13.06 -20.40
CA ALA A 41 -8.57 -11.98 -19.67
C ALA A 41 -9.23 -10.58 -19.89
N LEU A 42 -10.16 -10.47 -20.84
CA LEU A 42 -10.84 -9.22 -21.17
C LEU A 42 -12.12 -8.99 -20.35
N THR A 43 -12.56 -9.98 -19.57
CA THR A 43 -13.74 -9.86 -18.71
C THR A 43 -13.30 -9.90 -17.25
N PRO A 44 -13.20 -8.74 -16.56
CA PRO A 44 -12.85 -8.69 -15.15
C PRO A 44 -13.79 -9.57 -14.32
N ASN A 45 -13.20 -10.44 -13.50
CA ASN A 45 -13.90 -11.12 -12.41
C ASN A 45 -13.94 -10.27 -11.13
N TRP A 46 -13.70 -8.97 -11.26
CA TRP A 46 -13.67 -8.00 -10.19
C TRP A 46 -14.48 -6.77 -10.59
N THR A 47 -14.88 -5.99 -9.59
CA THR A 47 -15.56 -4.72 -9.79
C THR A 47 -15.06 -3.72 -8.77
N THR A 48 -15.15 -2.43 -9.09
CA THR A 48 -14.70 -1.35 -8.23
C THR A 48 -15.89 -0.82 -7.42
N VAL A 49 -15.69 -0.70 -6.11
CA VAL A 49 -16.60 0.01 -5.21
C VAL A 49 -15.93 1.29 -4.76
N THR A 50 -16.66 2.40 -4.86
CA THR A 50 -16.16 3.72 -4.47
C THR A 50 -17.04 4.28 -3.36
N ALA A 51 -16.40 4.89 -2.37
CA ALA A 51 -17.07 5.70 -1.35
C ALA A 51 -16.69 7.17 -1.52
N GLN A 52 -17.63 8.06 -1.25
CA GLN A 52 -17.36 9.48 -1.13
C GLN A 52 -17.24 9.84 0.35
N PHE A 53 -16.22 10.63 0.68
CA PHE A 53 -16.01 11.16 2.01
C PHE A 53 -15.99 12.69 1.94
N THR A 54 -16.86 13.33 2.70
CA THR A 54 -16.88 14.78 2.85
C THR A 54 -16.22 15.14 4.17
N ALA A 55 -15.06 15.80 4.09
CA ALA A 55 -14.40 16.34 5.26
C ALA A 55 -15.25 17.43 5.93
N THR A 56 -15.25 17.44 7.27
CA THR A 56 -15.91 18.46 8.08
C THR A 56 -14.85 19.38 8.71
N GLU A 57 -15.23 20.59 9.11
CA GLU A 57 -14.33 21.52 9.79
C GLU A 57 -13.73 20.93 11.08
N ALA A 58 -14.49 20.08 11.78
CA ALA A 58 -14.03 19.39 12.98
C ALA A 58 -12.86 18.41 12.75
N LEU A 59 -12.58 18.05 11.50
CA LEU A 59 -11.44 17.20 11.14
C LEU A 59 -10.24 18.01 10.63
N SER A 60 -10.37 19.34 10.49
CA SER A 60 -9.29 20.19 10.00
C SER A 60 -8.04 20.09 10.88
N GLY A 61 -6.87 19.96 10.26
CA GLY A 61 -5.58 19.81 10.93
C GLY A 61 -5.30 18.40 11.45
N THR A 62 -6.20 17.44 11.22
CA THR A 62 -6.01 16.06 11.68
C THR A 62 -5.54 15.15 10.54
N ASN A 63 -4.66 14.21 10.88
CA ASN A 63 -4.27 13.11 10.01
C ASN A 63 -5.27 11.96 10.16
N GLN A 64 -5.78 11.47 9.04
CA GLN A 64 -6.74 10.38 8.95
C GLN A 64 -6.19 9.30 8.03
N VAL A 65 -6.29 8.03 8.41
CA VAL A 65 -6.12 6.90 7.50
C VAL A 65 -7.47 6.36 7.09
N PHE A 66 -7.53 5.75 5.91
CA PHE A 66 -8.74 5.15 5.37
C PHE A 66 -8.52 3.66 5.16
N TRP A 67 -9.49 2.85 5.51
CA TRP A 67 -9.42 1.41 5.33
C TRP A 67 -10.79 0.83 5.00
N VAL A 68 -10.77 -0.39 4.49
CA VAL A 68 -11.93 -1.08 3.95
C VAL A 68 -11.92 -2.51 4.46
N VAL A 69 -13.11 -3.02 4.79
CA VAL A 69 -13.35 -4.46 4.98
C VAL A 69 -14.41 -4.94 3.99
N THR A 70 -14.18 -6.10 3.41
CA THR A 70 -15.05 -6.72 2.40
C THR A 70 -15.36 -8.17 2.75
N TRP A 71 -16.58 -8.63 2.48
CA TRP A 71 -16.93 -10.04 2.66
C TRP A 71 -18.04 -10.47 1.71
N ALA A 72 -18.10 -11.76 1.42
CA ALA A 72 -19.17 -12.34 0.64
C ALA A 72 -20.31 -12.84 1.53
N GLU A 73 -21.55 -12.62 1.09
CA GLU A 73 -22.74 -13.20 1.70
C GLU A 73 -23.49 -14.09 0.72
N ASP A 74 -23.96 -15.24 1.20
CA ASP A 74 -24.84 -16.12 0.45
C ASP A 74 -26.25 -15.51 0.30
N SER A 75 -27.11 -16.18 -0.47
CA SER A 75 -28.50 -15.73 -0.68
C SER A 75 -29.35 -15.67 0.61
N SER A 76 -28.97 -16.38 1.67
CA SER A 76 -29.58 -16.33 2.99
C SER A 76 -28.97 -15.24 3.89
N GLY A 77 -27.97 -14.51 3.37
CA GLY A 77 -27.25 -13.47 4.08
C GLY A 77 -26.18 -14.00 5.02
N ASN A 78 -25.82 -15.28 4.99
CA ASN A 78 -24.73 -15.82 5.81
C ASN A 78 -23.38 -15.46 5.19
N LEU A 79 -22.34 -15.38 6.04
CA LEU A 79 -20.97 -15.23 5.55
C LEU A 79 -20.62 -16.44 4.67
N VAL A 80 -20.16 -16.19 3.44
CA VAL A 80 -19.59 -17.24 2.60
C VAL A 80 -18.23 -17.61 3.18
N GLN A 81 -18.05 -18.90 3.43
CA GLN A 81 -16.81 -19.40 4.00
C GLN A 81 -15.63 -19.20 3.05
N GLU A 82 -14.53 -18.71 3.59
CA GLU A 82 -13.28 -18.49 2.88
C GLU A 82 -12.29 -19.64 3.09
N VAL A 83 -11.15 -19.55 2.40
CA VAL A 83 -10.04 -20.51 2.59
C VAL A 83 -9.55 -20.41 4.03
N THR A 84 -9.44 -21.56 4.70
CA THR A 84 -8.94 -21.68 6.08
C THR A 84 -7.64 -20.90 6.26
N GLY A 85 -7.60 -20.05 7.28
CA GLY A 85 -6.47 -19.19 7.68
C GLY A 85 -6.30 -17.92 6.84
N HIS A 86 -7.25 -17.61 5.95
CA HIS A 86 -7.11 -16.51 4.96
C HIS A 86 -8.31 -15.56 4.91
N GLY A 87 -9.29 -15.73 5.80
CA GLY A 87 -10.56 -15.03 5.71
C GLY A 87 -11.16 -14.61 7.04
N LEU A 88 -12.42 -14.19 6.99
CA LEU A 88 -13.17 -13.77 8.17
C LEU A 88 -13.78 -14.97 8.92
N THR A 89 -13.77 -14.92 10.26
CA THR A 89 -14.44 -15.89 11.14
C THR A 89 -15.90 -15.55 11.39
N SER A 90 -16.30 -14.29 11.17
CA SER A 90 -17.69 -13.83 11.28
C SER A 90 -17.93 -12.56 10.45
N LYS A 91 -19.19 -12.23 10.18
CA LYS A 91 -19.54 -10.96 9.52
C LYS A 91 -19.05 -9.79 10.37
N PRO A 92 -18.33 -8.81 9.80
CA PRO A 92 -17.99 -7.59 10.50
C PRO A 92 -19.26 -6.82 10.89
N GLY A 93 -19.29 -6.35 12.14
CA GLY A 93 -20.27 -5.36 12.60
C GLY A 93 -19.79 -3.94 12.29
N VAL A 94 -20.20 -2.97 13.12
CA VAL A 94 -19.52 -1.68 13.14
C VAL A 94 -18.23 -1.83 13.94
N LEU A 95 -17.10 -1.67 13.25
CA LEU A 95 -15.77 -1.84 13.83
C LEU A 95 -15.26 -0.54 14.48
N ILE A 96 -14.56 -0.67 15.60
CA ILE A 96 -13.94 0.43 16.35
C ILE A 96 -12.47 0.62 15.96
N SER A 97 -11.83 -0.43 15.42
CA SER A 97 -10.47 -0.38 14.91
C SER A 97 -10.28 -1.43 13.81
N ILE A 98 -9.29 -1.22 12.94
CA ILE A 98 -8.91 -2.21 11.92
C ILE A 98 -8.49 -3.56 12.52
N VAL A 99 -7.97 -3.55 13.75
CA VAL A 99 -7.54 -4.76 14.45
C VAL A 99 -8.71 -5.56 15.03
N ASP A 100 -9.92 -4.98 15.06
CA ASP A 100 -11.14 -5.66 15.52
C ASP A 100 -11.80 -6.49 14.41
N VAL A 101 -11.25 -6.45 13.19
CA VAL A 101 -11.77 -7.28 12.10
C VAL A 101 -11.60 -8.76 12.48
N PRO A 102 -12.66 -9.57 12.44
CA PRO A 102 -12.63 -10.95 12.88
C PRO A 102 -11.91 -11.84 11.85
N ILE A 103 -10.59 -11.72 11.73
CA ILE A 103 -9.76 -12.51 10.81
C ILE A 103 -9.38 -13.84 11.47
N GLU A 104 -9.37 -14.91 10.69
CA GLU A 104 -8.89 -16.21 11.13
C GLU A 104 -7.37 -16.18 11.37
N ALA A 105 -6.94 -16.57 12.57
CA ALA A 105 -5.52 -16.77 12.84
C ALA A 105 -5.03 -18.05 12.15
N GLY A 106 -4.12 -17.91 11.19
CA GLY A 106 -3.48 -19.03 10.50
C GLY A 106 -2.15 -19.45 11.14
N PRO A 107 -1.74 -20.72 11.04
CA PRO A 107 -0.41 -21.15 11.43
C PRO A 107 0.64 -20.63 10.44
N THR A 108 1.64 -19.90 10.94
CA THR A 108 2.79 -19.47 10.14
C THR A 108 3.82 -20.60 10.08
N VAL A 109 4.21 -21.03 8.88
CA VAL A 109 5.39 -21.89 8.71
C VAL A 109 6.63 -21.01 8.73
N THR A 110 7.31 -20.94 9.88
CA THR A 110 8.59 -20.23 10.03
C THR A 110 9.71 -21.09 9.46
N THR A 111 10.23 -20.75 8.28
CA THR A 111 11.53 -21.26 7.85
C THR A 111 12.62 -20.45 8.56
N THR A 112 13.49 -21.13 9.31
CA THR A 112 14.81 -20.73 9.86
C THR A 112 14.98 -20.37 11.34
N THR A 113 13.95 -20.02 12.11
CA THR A 113 14.10 -19.84 13.58
C THR A 113 12.91 -20.44 14.31
N ASN A 114 13.16 -21.32 15.29
CA ASN A 114 12.16 -22.07 16.09
C ASN A 114 11.29 -21.18 17.02
N THR A 115 10.74 -20.10 16.50
CA THR A 115 9.76 -19.24 17.15
C THR A 115 8.52 -19.25 16.27
N SER A 116 7.51 -20.04 16.66
CA SER A 116 6.18 -19.98 16.05
C SER A 116 5.56 -18.62 16.38
N ALA A 117 5.65 -17.68 15.43
CA ALA A 117 4.76 -16.53 15.41
C ALA A 117 3.44 -16.98 14.77
N THR A 118 2.31 -16.53 15.31
CA THR A 118 1.02 -16.66 14.63
C THR A 118 0.79 -15.38 13.84
N THR A 119 0.66 -15.49 12.51
CA THR A 119 0.34 -14.35 11.64
C THR A 119 -0.99 -14.62 10.95
N SER A 120 -1.91 -13.66 10.99
CA SER A 120 -3.12 -13.70 10.17
C SER A 120 -2.87 -13.00 8.84
N PHE A 121 -3.38 -13.60 7.76
CA PHE A 121 -3.44 -12.97 6.45
C PHE A 121 -4.90 -12.93 6.05
N SER A 122 -5.34 -11.82 5.45
CA SER A 122 -6.71 -11.70 4.97
C SER A 122 -6.73 -10.86 3.70
N ASN A 123 -7.50 -11.32 2.72
CA ASN A 123 -7.81 -10.54 1.53
C ASN A 123 -9.04 -9.62 1.74
N ASN A 124 -9.62 -9.63 2.93
CA ASN A 124 -10.83 -8.90 3.26
C ASN A 124 -10.56 -7.48 3.70
N VAL A 125 -9.36 -7.19 4.22
CA VAL A 125 -9.01 -5.90 4.83
C VAL A 125 -7.95 -5.21 4.01
N GLY A 126 -8.21 -3.96 3.64
CA GLY A 126 -7.25 -3.08 2.99
C GLY A 126 -7.09 -1.78 3.76
N LEU A 127 -5.87 -1.40 4.10
CA LEU A 127 -5.52 -0.08 4.64
C LEU A 127 -4.89 0.73 3.53
N PHE A 128 -5.39 1.94 3.29
CA PHE A 128 -4.66 2.89 2.46
C PHE A 128 -3.36 3.24 3.17
N HIS A 129 -2.24 2.95 2.53
CA HIS A 129 -0.91 2.91 3.14
C HIS A 129 -0.37 4.25 3.67
N LEU A 130 -1.10 5.36 3.49
CA LEU A 130 -0.69 6.71 3.86
C LEU A 130 -1.80 7.45 4.62
N PRO A 131 -1.44 8.23 5.65
CA PRO A 131 -2.37 9.18 6.24
C PRO A 131 -2.64 10.34 5.28
N PHE A 132 -3.88 10.82 5.31
CA PHE A 132 -4.31 12.06 4.67
C PHE A 132 -4.48 13.11 5.73
N CYS A 133 -3.87 14.27 5.53
CA CYS A 133 -4.19 15.40 6.37
C CYS A 133 -5.39 16.16 5.82
N ILE A 134 -6.39 16.38 6.68
CA ILE A 134 -7.64 17.02 6.31
C ILE A 134 -7.56 18.52 6.59
N GLY A 135 -7.87 19.36 5.60
CA GLY A 135 -7.85 20.82 5.76
C GLY A 135 -6.45 21.41 5.82
N VAL A 136 -6.17 22.26 6.81
CA VAL A 136 -4.91 23.01 6.93
C VAL A 136 -3.97 22.29 7.91
N CYS A 137 -2.93 21.68 7.36
CA CYS A 137 -1.97 20.89 8.15
C CYS A 137 -0.53 21.39 8.11
N ALA A 138 -0.25 22.31 7.19
CA ALA A 138 0.88 23.20 7.31
C ALA A 138 0.41 24.47 8.03
N ASN A 139 1.28 25.08 8.83
CA ASN A 139 1.09 26.47 9.23
C ASN A 139 1.21 27.35 7.98
N THR A 140 0.15 27.47 7.19
CA THR A 140 0.11 28.29 5.96
C THR A 140 0.00 29.78 6.24
N ASP A 141 -0.10 30.18 7.51
CA ASP A 141 -0.30 31.59 7.89
C ASP A 141 0.99 32.42 7.93
N GLN A 142 2.15 31.81 7.69
CA GLN A 142 3.35 32.55 7.32
C GLN A 142 3.70 32.19 5.89
N ALA A 143 3.63 33.19 4.99
CA ALA A 143 4.35 33.12 3.73
C ALA A 143 5.82 32.82 4.06
N ALA A 144 6.22 31.56 3.90
CA ALA A 144 7.62 31.21 3.98
C ALA A 144 8.34 32.10 2.97
N PRO A 145 9.44 32.77 3.35
CA PRO A 145 10.14 33.69 2.45
C PRO A 145 10.66 32.99 1.18
N ASN A 146 10.68 31.65 1.19
CA ASN A 146 11.11 30.80 0.09
C ASN A 146 9.98 29.84 -0.32
N PRO A 147 9.89 29.46 -1.62
CA PRO A 147 8.95 28.46 -2.08
C PRO A 147 9.25 27.09 -1.45
N PRO A 148 8.23 26.22 -1.28
CA PRO A 148 8.43 24.84 -0.84
C PRO A 148 9.44 24.11 -1.72
N VAL A 149 10.24 23.23 -1.10
CA VAL A 149 11.23 22.40 -1.78
C VAL A 149 11.09 20.96 -1.31
N VAL A 150 10.89 20.03 -2.25
CA VAL A 150 10.92 18.60 -1.98
C VAL A 150 12.34 18.04 -2.09
N SER A 151 12.68 17.09 -1.22
CA SER A 151 13.98 16.42 -1.21
C SER A 151 13.84 14.92 -0.94
N ILE A 152 14.82 14.16 -1.40
CA ILE A 152 14.97 12.73 -1.15
C ILE A 152 16.17 12.55 -0.21
N SER A 153 16.00 11.75 0.83
CA SER A 153 17.04 11.37 1.78
C SER A 153 16.95 9.88 2.12
N ASN A 154 17.99 9.32 2.72
CA ASN A 154 18.03 7.91 3.16
C ASN A 154 17.60 6.89 2.09
N LEU A 155 18.00 7.14 0.82
CA LEU A 155 17.75 6.20 -0.27
C LEU A 155 18.56 4.92 -0.04
N GLY A 156 17.87 3.80 0.07
CA GLY A 156 18.45 2.49 0.33
C GLY A 156 17.75 1.37 -0.42
N VAL A 157 18.42 0.22 -0.47
CA VAL A 157 17.92 -1.00 -1.10
C VAL A 157 18.04 -2.18 -0.13
N VAL A 158 16.99 -2.98 -0.02
CA VAL A 158 16.97 -4.20 0.79
C VAL A 158 16.53 -5.38 -0.07
N PRO A 159 17.33 -6.46 -0.19
CA PRO A 159 16.88 -7.69 -0.88
C PRO A 159 15.73 -8.37 -0.12
N LEU A 160 14.69 -8.83 -0.85
CA LEU A 160 13.47 -9.43 -0.32
C LEU A 160 13.45 -10.98 -0.38
N GLY A 161 14.63 -11.61 -0.40
CA GLY A 161 14.78 -13.07 -0.31
C GLY A 161 15.30 -13.74 -1.58
N ASN A 162 15.50 -15.07 -1.50
CA ASN A 162 16.21 -15.88 -2.49
C ASN A 162 15.27 -16.52 -3.54
N GLN A 163 14.53 -15.69 -4.27
CA GLN A 163 13.67 -16.11 -5.38
C GLN A 163 14.51 -16.33 -6.67
N ARG A 164 13.92 -16.98 -7.69
CA ARG A 164 14.56 -17.22 -9.01
C ARG A 164 14.98 -15.91 -9.69
N LEU A 165 14.17 -14.86 -9.52
CA LEU A 165 14.55 -13.47 -9.78
C LEU A 165 14.69 -12.76 -8.43
N PRO A 166 15.80 -12.05 -8.18
CA PRO A 166 15.96 -11.32 -6.93
C PRO A 166 14.89 -10.22 -6.85
N GLN A 167 14.24 -10.09 -5.70
CA GLN A 167 13.33 -8.98 -5.43
C GLN A 167 14.03 -7.99 -4.51
N TYR A 168 13.79 -6.70 -4.72
CA TYR A 168 14.37 -5.63 -3.94
C TYR A 168 13.27 -4.70 -3.42
N MET A 169 13.44 -4.21 -2.21
CA MET A 169 12.68 -3.09 -1.67
C MET A 169 13.53 -1.83 -1.76
N ILE A 170 13.10 -0.85 -2.55
CA ILE A 170 13.72 0.47 -2.59
C ILE A 170 13.02 1.33 -1.56
N SER A 171 13.76 1.90 -0.62
CA SER A 171 13.20 2.76 0.44
C SER A 171 13.87 4.12 0.42
N ALA A 172 13.10 5.17 0.69
CA ALA A 172 13.62 6.52 0.82
C ALA A 172 12.72 7.37 1.72
N GLU A 173 13.29 8.43 2.29
CA GLU A 173 12.56 9.48 2.99
C GLU A 173 12.34 10.67 2.06
N ILE A 174 11.08 11.04 1.89
CA ILE A 174 10.66 12.24 1.17
C ILE A 174 10.36 13.34 2.20
N ARG A 175 11.00 14.50 2.04
CA ARG A 175 10.85 15.66 2.94
C ARG A 175 10.46 16.89 2.15
N ALA A 176 9.57 17.71 2.72
CA ALA A 176 9.32 19.07 2.26
C ALA A 176 10.03 20.06 3.19
N THR A 177 10.49 21.18 2.65
CA THR A 177 11.09 22.29 3.40
C THR A 177 10.57 23.61 2.86
N ASN A 178 10.60 24.67 3.68
CA ASN A 178 10.01 25.98 3.33
C ASN A 178 8.51 25.91 3.00
N GLY A 179 7.77 25.01 3.67
CA GLY A 179 6.35 24.75 3.47
C GLY A 179 6.05 23.34 2.96
N GLY A 180 4.78 22.96 3.02
CA GLY A 180 4.32 21.62 2.61
C GLY A 180 4.31 21.40 1.10
N ALA A 181 4.60 20.17 0.69
CA ALA A 181 4.56 19.73 -0.70
C ALA A 181 3.23 19.01 -1.00
N GLU A 182 2.51 19.45 -2.03
CA GLU A 182 1.24 18.87 -2.47
C GLU A 182 1.42 17.94 -3.68
N ALA A 183 0.54 16.93 -3.77
CA ALA A 183 0.42 16.01 -4.89
C ALA A 183 1.79 15.51 -5.38
N VAL A 184 2.52 14.87 -4.47
CA VAL A 184 3.89 14.43 -4.68
C VAL A 184 3.88 13.08 -5.38
N LEU A 185 4.17 13.08 -6.68
CA LEU A 185 4.37 11.89 -7.48
C LEU A 185 5.78 11.34 -7.26
N VAL A 186 5.88 10.08 -6.85
CA VAL A 186 7.14 9.37 -6.69
C VAL A 186 7.22 8.27 -7.75
N SER A 187 8.29 8.25 -8.53
CA SER A 187 8.46 7.31 -9.64
C SER A 187 9.81 6.61 -9.53
N LEU A 188 9.79 5.28 -9.57
CA LEU A 188 11.00 4.49 -9.73
C LEU A 188 11.20 4.21 -11.22
N VAL A 189 12.25 4.79 -11.79
CA VAL A 189 12.57 4.70 -13.21
C VAL A 189 13.85 3.89 -13.39
N GLU A 190 13.82 2.88 -14.23
CA GLU A 190 15.01 2.16 -14.67
C GLU A 190 15.60 2.81 -15.92
N GLU A 191 16.91 3.06 -15.90
CA GLU A 191 17.67 3.55 -17.05
C GLU A 191 18.47 2.41 -17.69
N ASP A 192 18.28 2.23 -19.00
CA ASP A 192 19.08 1.37 -19.87
C ASP A 192 19.56 2.20 -21.08
N GLY A 193 20.73 2.82 -20.94
CA GLY A 193 21.25 3.80 -21.89
C GLY A 193 20.34 5.02 -22.01
N ILE A 194 19.74 5.22 -23.18
CA ILE A 194 18.76 6.31 -23.42
C ILE A 194 17.32 5.91 -23.07
N LYS A 195 17.07 4.62 -22.85
CA LYS A 195 15.72 4.11 -22.55
C LYS A 195 15.43 4.30 -21.08
N ARG A 196 14.25 4.86 -20.78
CA ARG A 196 13.76 5.08 -19.43
C ARG A 196 12.43 4.35 -19.26
N THR A 197 12.36 3.46 -18.27
CA THR A 197 11.19 2.62 -18.02
C THR A 197 10.68 2.87 -16.60
N ILE A 198 9.43 3.31 -16.46
CA ILE A 198 8.81 3.42 -15.15
C ILE A 198 8.53 2.00 -14.64
N ARG A 199 9.13 1.65 -13.50
CA ARG A 199 8.98 0.35 -12.85
C ARG A 199 7.91 0.37 -11.76
N ASN A 200 7.77 1.52 -11.10
CA ASN A 200 6.83 1.70 -10.01
C ASN A 200 6.46 3.18 -9.88
N VAL A 201 5.25 3.45 -9.39
CA VAL A 201 4.74 4.79 -9.13
C VAL A 201 3.99 4.78 -7.82
N ASP A 202 4.18 5.84 -7.03
CA ASP A 202 3.44 6.11 -5.82
C ASP A 202 3.04 7.60 -5.77
N ILE A 203 2.01 7.94 -5.01
CA ILE A 203 1.52 9.31 -4.86
C ILE A 203 1.35 9.61 -3.38
N LEU A 204 2.07 10.61 -2.89
CA LEU A 204 1.84 11.19 -1.57
C LEU A 204 0.93 12.41 -1.75
N PRO A 205 -0.30 12.42 -1.20
CA PRO A 205 -1.20 13.55 -1.34
C PRO A 205 -0.60 14.85 -0.80
N PHE A 206 0.15 14.72 0.31
CA PHE A 206 0.79 15.84 0.99
C PHE A 206 2.02 15.38 1.80
N VAL A 207 3.06 16.20 1.83
CA VAL A 207 4.23 16.05 2.70
C VAL A 207 4.39 17.35 3.48
N ALA A 208 4.14 17.31 4.80
CA ALA A 208 4.34 18.46 5.68
C ALA A 208 5.83 18.83 5.78
N ASP A 209 6.14 20.10 6.09
CA ASP A 209 7.52 20.56 6.29
C ASP A 209 8.14 20.13 7.62
N THR A 210 7.30 19.69 8.57
CA THR A 210 7.71 19.19 9.89
C THR A 210 8.08 17.72 9.89
N ASN A 211 7.62 16.95 8.89
CA ASN A 211 7.71 15.49 8.88
C ASN A 211 8.28 14.94 7.58
N SER A 212 8.83 13.73 7.64
CA SER A 212 9.24 12.95 6.47
C SER A 212 8.24 11.83 6.19
N GLN A 213 8.03 11.51 4.92
CA GLN A 213 7.28 10.33 4.49
C GLN A 213 8.26 9.26 4.00
N VAL A 214 8.16 8.05 4.54
CA VAL A 214 8.95 6.91 4.07
C VAL A 214 8.20 6.20 2.96
N ILE A 215 8.79 6.15 1.77
CA ILE A 215 8.27 5.34 0.67
C ILE A 215 8.99 3.99 0.60
N ARG A 216 8.27 2.98 0.11
CA ARG A 216 8.78 1.63 -0.10
C ARG A 216 8.26 1.10 -1.43
N MET A 217 9.15 0.99 -2.42
CA MET A 217 8.80 0.57 -3.77
C MET A 217 9.45 -0.78 -4.09
N PRO A 218 8.66 -1.85 -4.29
CA PRO A 218 9.22 -3.11 -4.75
C PRO A 218 9.76 -2.97 -6.18
N PHE A 219 10.89 -3.62 -6.44
CA PHE A 219 11.53 -3.73 -7.74
C PHE A 219 11.92 -5.19 -8.00
N THR A 220 11.50 -5.70 -9.16
CA THR A 220 11.95 -6.99 -9.68
C THR A 220 12.60 -6.73 -11.04
N PRO A 221 13.90 -7.01 -11.20
CA PRO A 221 14.58 -6.87 -12.48
C PRO A 221 14.13 -7.98 -13.45
N GLU A 222 14.08 -7.65 -14.73
CA GLU A 222 13.79 -8.64 -15.79
C GLU A 222 15.00 -9.47 -16.17
N ARG A 223 16.20 -8.99 -15.83
CA ARG A 223 17.47 -9.55 -16.24
C ARG A 223 18.44 -9.57 -15.07
N CYS A 224 19.51 -10.33 -15.26
CA CYS A 224 20.51 -10.61 -14.25
C CYS A 224 21.76 -9.79 -14.57
N ASN A 225 21.72 -8.50 -14.27
CA ASN A 225 22.82 -7.57 -14.53
C ASN A 225 22.73 -6.36 -13.62
N THR A 226 23.61 -5.38 -13.83
CA THR A 226 23.54 -4.09 -13.15
C THR A 226 22.36 -3.28 -13.70
N HIS A 227 21.52 -2.78 -12.80
CA HIS A 227 20.41 -1.89 -13.08
C HIS A 227 20.66 -0.51 -12.47
N ILE A 228 20.44 0.52 -13.25
CA ILE A 228 20.45 1.90 -12.78
C ILE A 228 19.01 2.32 -12.52
N LEU A 229 18.73 2.70 -11.29
CA LEU A 229 17.42 3.21 -10.88
C LEU A 229 17.52 4.69 -10.54
N LEU A 230 16.55 5.47 -11.00
CA LEU A 230 16.27 6.82 -10.57
C LEU A 230 15.01 6.82 -9.73
N LEU A 231 15.12 7.31 -8.50
CA LEU A 231 13.96 7.70 -7.73
C LEU A 231 13.68 9.17 -8.02
N GLU A 232 12.60 9.42 -8.76
CA GLU A 232 12.15 10.77 -9.08
C GLU A 232 10.97 11.16 -8.21
N VAL A 233 11.03 12.35 -7.65
CA VAL A 233 9.96 12.96 -6.87
C VAL A 233 9.57 14.26 -7.55
N ARG A 234 8.28 14.43 -7.84
CA ARG A 234 7.72 15.63 -8.46
C ARG A 234 6.55 16.10 -7.62
N SER A 235 6.58 17.35 -7.18
CA SER A 235 5.48 17.98 -6.48
C SER A 235 4.81 19.03 -7.35
N ARG A 236 3.52 19.25 -7.13
CA ARG A 236 2.77 20.33 -7.78
C ARG A 236 3.32 21.72 -7.45
N ASN A 237 3.75 21.93 -6.20
CA ASN A 237 4.15 23.24 -5.68
C ASN A 237 5.59 23.27 -5.14
N ALA A 238 6.26 22.12 -4.94
CA ALA A 238 7.58 22.04 -4.31
C ALA A 238 8.73 21.61 -5.23
N GLY A 239 8.53 21.66 -6.55
CA GLY A 239 9.55 21.33 -7.55
C GLY A 239 9.81 19.83 -7.71
N THR A 240 11.03 19.48 -8.10
CA THR A 240 11.44 18.09 -8.36
C THR A 240 12.74 17.73 -7.64
N ALA A 241 12.86 16.48 -7.22
CA ALA A 241 14.08 15.89 -6.69
C ALA A 241 14.34 14.55 -7.39
N VAL A 242 15.61 14.23 -7.64
CA VAL A 242 16.01 12.96 -8.25
C VAL A 242 17.21 12.41 -7.50
N GLN A 243 17.17 11.12 -7.17
CA GLN A 243 18.34 10.39 -6.71
C GLN A 243 18.57 9.14 -7.53
N ARG A 244 19.84 8.76 -7.66
CA ARG A 244 20.29 7.61 -8.43
C ARG A 244 20.76 6.51 -7.48
N LEU A 245 20.38 5.28 -7.81
CA LEU A 245 20.78 4.05 -7.15
C LEU A 245 21.25 3.06 -8.22
N THR A 246 22.21 2.21 -7.88
CA THR A 246 22.64 1.08 -8.72
C THR A 246 22.39 -0.22 -7.96
N ILE A 247 21.83 -1.21 -8.63
CA ILE A 247 21.56 -2.54 -8.08
C ILE A 247 22.20 -3.59 -8.99
N ASP A 248 22.98 -4.50 -8.40
CA ASP A 248 23.49 -5.67 -9.11
C ASP A 248 22.55 -6.85 -8.86
N ALA A 249 21.83 -7.24 -9.91
CA ALA A 249 20.87 -8.34 -9.87
C ALA A 249 21.57 -9.69 -10.11
N GLU A 250 21.91 -10.38 -9.02
CA GLU A 250 22.40 -11.75 -9.09
C GLU A 250 21.25 -12.75 -9.23
N CYS A 251 21.15 -13.40 -10.38
CA CYS A 251 20.23 -14.52 -10.54
C CYS A 251 20.88 -15.82 -10.12
N ARG A 252 20.19 -16.59 -9.29
CA ARG A 252 20.58 -17.95 -8.98
C ARG A 252 20.02 -18.89 -10.04
N ALA A 253 20.89 -19.60 -10.73
CA ALA A 253 20.49 -20.74 -11.54
C ALA A 253 20.10 -21.89 -10.60
N TYR A 254 18.80 -22.20 -10.49
CA TYR A 254 18.38 -23.50 -9.97
C TYR A 254 18.60 -24.51 -11.10
N LEU A 255 19.75 -25.19 -11.09
CA LEU A 255 19.91 -26.40 -11.89
C LEU A 255 18.92 -27.43 -11.33
N PRO A 256 18.02 -28.02 -12.14
CA PRO A 256 17.24 -29.15 -11.67
C PRO A 256 18.22 -30.25 -11.28
N ILE A 257 18.19 -30.67 -10.02
CA ILE A 257 18.81 -31.93 -9.62
C ILE A 257 17.98 -33.02 -10.29
N ILE A 258 18.42 -33.46 -11.47
CA ILE A 258 17.90 -34.70 -12.05
C ILE A 258 18.52 -35.81 -11.23
N ASN A 259 17.77 -36.30 -10.24
CA ASN A 259 18.14 -37.49 -9.50
C ASN A 259 17.98 -38.67 -10.46
N LEU A 260 19.05 -38.99 -11.20
CA LEU A 260 19.15 -40.23 -11.97
C LEU A 260 19.30 -41.35 -10.94
N GLY A 261 18.16 -41.87 -10.47
CA GLY A 261 18.11 -42.96 -9.51
C GLY A 261 19.05 -44.09 -9.93
N GLN A 262 19.97 -44.43 -9.02
CA GLN A 262 20.69 -45.70 -9.03
C GLN A 262 19.91 -46.71 -8.18
#